data_AF-A0A537CIF1-F1
#
_entry.id   AF-A0A537CIF1-F1
#
_cell.length_a   1.000
_cell.length_b   1.000
_cell.length_c   1.000
_cell.angle_alpha   90.00
_cell.angle_beta   90.00
_cell.angle_gamma   90.00
#
_symmetry.space_group_name_H-M   'P 1'
#
loop_
_entity.id
_entity.type
_entity.pdbx_description
1 polymer ?
#
loop_
_entity_poly.entity_id
_entity_poly.type
_entity_poly.pdbx_seq_one_letter_code
_entity_poly.pdbx_strand_id
1 'polypeptide(L)'
;MKKFLIALLFAAVPVGGAFAAPYAPQEFDFSGLDGVAYGTVELVQPAPPSPTELAQKAEAALVRLDDGRSITVVLRLLQHVEPGERVRVVRGAKGARIERG
;
A
#
# COMPACT_ATOMS: atom_id res chain seq x y z
N MET A 1 -57.61 20.17 29.14
CA MET A 1 -57.21 18.78 28.86
C MET A 1 -56.77 18.64 27.40
N LYS A 2 -55.48 18.42 27.13
CA LYS A 2 -55.01 17.61 25.99
C LYS A 2 -53.49 17.39 26.19
N LYS A 3 -53.14 16.25 26.77
CA LYS A 3 -51.79 15.67 26.72
C LYS A 3 -51.62 15.03 25.33
N PHE A 4 -50.37 14.87 24.86
CA PHE A 4 -49.83 14.04 23.76
C PHE A 4 -48.73 14.87 23.06
N LEU A 5 -47.51 14.94 23.60
CA LEU A 5 -46.43 13.94 23.49
C LEU A 5 -46.18 13.50 22.04
N ILE A 6 -45.27 14.23 21.36
CA ILE A 6 -44.51 13.70 20.22
C ILE A 6 -43.06 14.10 20.46
N ALA A 7 -42.34 13.22 21.15
CA ALA A 7 -40.90 13.15 21.05
C ALA A 7 -40.59 12.42 19.73
N LEU A 8 -39.86 13.07 18.82
CA LEU A 8 -39.18 12.34 17.76
C LEU A 8 -37.81 12.96 17.52
N LEU A 9 -36.82 12.18 17.94
CA LEU A 9 -35.40 12.25 17.66
C LEU A 9 -35.03 13.12 16.45
N PHE A 10 -34.38 14.26 16.70
CA PHE A 10 -33.26 14.64 15.83
C PHE A 10 -32.08 13.80 16.26
N ALA A 11 -31.91 12.66 15.58
CA ALA A 11 -30.68 11.89 15.63
C ALA A 11 -29.54 12.86 15.34
N ALA A 12 -28.66 13.05 16.32
CA ALA A 12 -27.38 13.70 16.12
C ALA A 12 -26.60 12.82 15.13
N VAL A 13 -26.74 13.13 13.84
CA VAL A 13 -25.85 12.59 12.82
C VAL A 13 -24.48 13.15 13.19
N PRO A 14 -23.49 12.34 13.59
CA PRO A 14 -22.13 12.83 13.56
C PRO A 14 -21.86 13.12 12.10
N VAL A 15 -21.81 14.41 11.76
CA VAL A 15 -21.19 14.88 10.53
C VAL A 15 -19.72 14.55 10.72
N GLY A 16 -19.37 13.29 10.47
CA GLY A 16 -18.01 12.81 10.41
C GLY A 16 -17.38 13.57 9.25
N GLY A 17 -16.75 14.69 9.57
CA GLY A 17 -15.85 15.36 8.65
C GLY A 17 -14.87 14.30 8.17
N ALA A 18 -14.89 14.02 6.88
CA ALA A 18 -13.82 13.28 6.25
C ALA A 18 -12.58 14.17 6.36
N PHE A 19 -11.85 14.04 7.47
CA PHE A 19 -10.54 14.64 7.61
C PHE A 19 -9.66 13.92 6.59
N ALA A 20 -9.34 14.63 5.51
CA ALA A 20 -8.22 14.24 4.67
C ALA A 20 -7.01 14.16 5.60
N ALA A 21 -6.54 12.94 5.85
CA ALA A 21 -5.33 12.74 6.63
C ALA A 21 -4.22 13.57 5.97
N PRO A 22 -3.48 14.39 6.73
CA PRO A 22 -2.33 15.10 6.18
C PRO A 22 -1.42 14.09 5.48
N TYR A 23 -1.08 14.37 4.22
CA TYR A 23 -0.12 13.56 3.49
C TYR A 23 1.24 13.68 4.17
N ALA A 24 1.56 12.70 5.02
CA ALA A 24 2.90 12.47 5.52
C ALA A 24 3.51 11.37 4.65
N PRO A 25 4.52 11.67 3.82
CA PRO A 25 5.29 10.61 3.17
C PRO A 25 5.77 9.64 4.26
N GLN A 26 5.36 8.37 4.14
CA GLN A 26 5.87 7.35 5.05
C GLN A 26 7.37 7.23 4.79
N GLU A 27 8.18 7.62 5.78
CA GLU A 27 9.62 7.38 5.72
C GLU A 27 9.83 5.88 5.71
N PHE A 28 10.40 5.41 4.61
CA PHE A 28 10.62 4.01 4.40
C PHE A 28 11.98 3.62 4.97
N ASP A 29 12.00 2.80 6.02
CA ASP A 29 13.25 2.31 6.60
C ASP A 29 13.82 1.12 5.80
N PHE A 30 14.81 1.43 4.96
CA PHE A 30 15.55 0.46 4.15
C PHE A 30 16.70 -0.24 4.91
N SER A 31 16.94 0.07 6.19
CA SER A 31 18.15 -0.34 6.92
C SER A 31 18.29 -1.84 7.14
N GLY A 32 17.19 -2.61 7.05
CA GLY A 32 17.22 -4.08 7.15
C GLY A 32 17.17 -4.82 5.80
N LEU A 33 17.36 -4.15 4.66
CA LEU A 33 17.37 -4.78 3.33
C LEU A 33 18.81 -5.04 2.84
N ASP A 34 19.68 -5.50 3.73
CA ASP A 34 21.06 -5.85 3.39
C ASP A 34 21.09 -7.16 2.60
N GLY A 35 20.99 -7.02 1.28
CA GLY A 35 21.17 -8.10 0.30
C GLY A 35 19.86 -8.74 -0.16
N VAL A 36 19.22 -9.50 0.72
CA VAL A 36 18.10 -10.39 0.36
C VAL A 36 17.09 -10.44 1.50
N ALA A 37 15.82 -10.23 1.21
CA ALA A 37 14.72 -10.45 2.14
C ALA A 37 13.66 -11.36 1.53
N TYR A 38 12.91 -12.06 2.36
CA TYR A 38 11.78 -12.90 1.95
C TYR A 38 10.49 -12.30 2.51
N GLY A 39 9.41 -12.47 1.76
CA GLY A 39 8.10 -11.95 2.16
C GLY A 39 6.97 -12.50 1.31
N THR A 40 5.77 -12.02 1.62
CA THR A 40 4.54 -12.37 0.93
C THR A 40 3.94 -11.12 0.30
N VAL A 41 3.50 -11.20 -0.95
CA VAL A 41 2.82 -10.10 -1.62
C VAL A 41 1.46 -9.86 -0.93
N GLU A 42 1.23 -8.68 -0.36
CA GLU A 42 -0.06 -8.32 0.23
C GLU A 42 -1.01 -7.73 -0.81
N LEU A 43 -0.49 -6.92 -1.73
CA LEU A 43 -1.29 -6.20 -2.70
C LEU A 43 -0.49 -5.92 -3.97
N VAL A 44 -1.15 -5.94 -5.11
CA VAL A 44 -0.60 -5.44 -6.38
C VAL A 44 -1.49 -4.31 -6.87
N GLN A 45 -0.88 -3.17 -7.17
CA GLN A 45 -1.57 -1.96 -7.59
C GLN A 45 -0.82 -1.29 -8.74
N PRO A 46 -1.49 -0.46 -9.56
CA PRO A 46 -0.80 0.37 -10.54
C PRO A 46 0.24 1.27 -9.84
N ALA A 47 1.45 1.32 -10.38
CA ALA A 47 2.47 2.24 -9.90
C ALA A 47 2.07 3.68 -10.26
N PRO A 48 2.34 4.66 -9.38
CA PRO A 48 2.11 6.06 -9.72
C PRO A 48 2.95 6.46 -10.94
N PRO A 49 2.44 7.33 -11.83
CA PRO A 49 3.16 7.73 -13.03
C PRO A 49 4.45 8.45 -12.65
N SER A 50 5.58 7.93 -13.15
CA SER A 50 6.88 8.59 -12.99
C SER A 50 6.97 9.79 -13.94
N PRO A 51 7.46 10.96 -13.49
CA PRO A 51 7.63 12.12 -14.37
C PRO A 51 8.65 11.91 -15.50
N THR A 52 9.50 10.90 -15.37
CA THR A 52 10.73 10.73 -16.18
C THR A 52 10.63 9.61 -17.21
N GLU A 53 9.65 8.71 -17.10
CA GLU A 53 9.51 7.56 -17.99
C GLU A 53 8.12 7.56 -18.62
N LEU A 54 8.10 7.61 -19.96
CA LEU A 54 6.90 7.50 -20.78
C LEU A 54 6.04 6.35 -20.25
N ALA A 55 4.80 6.66 -19.84
CA ALA A 55 3.87 5.83 -19.09
C ALA A 55 3.72 4.39 -19.62
N GLN A 56 4.69 3.53 -19.34
CA GLN A 56 4.48 2.09 -19.35
C GLN A 56 3.66 1.81 -18.10
N LYS A 57 2.62 0.97 -18.22
CA LYS A 57 1.82 0.50 -17.08
C LYS A 57 2.73 -0.29 -16.13
N ALA A 58 3.48 0.43 -15.31
CA ALA A 58 4.26 -0.16 -14.25
C ALA A 58 3.29 -0.55 -13.14
N GLU A 59 3.42 -1.76 -12.65
CA GLU A 59 2.69 -2.26 -11.48
C GLU A 59 3.63 -2.17 -10.29
N ALA A 60 3.08 -2.03 -9.09
CA ALA A 60 3.80 -2.04 -7.84
C ALA A 60 3.19 -3.08 -6.92
N ALA A 61 4.04 -3.93 -6.35
CA ALA A 61 3.65 -4.92 -5.36
C ALA A 61 4.03 -4.42 -3.97
N LEU A 62 3.06 -4.41 -3.05
CA LEU A 62 3.31 -4.30 -1.63
C LEU A 62 3.65 -5.68 -1.09
N VAL A 63 4.85 -5.84 -0.55
CA VAL A 63 5.36 -7.10 0.00
C VAL A 63 5.54 -6.95 1.49
N ARG A 64 4.90 -7.80 2.28
CA ARG A 64 5.18 -7.94 3.70
C ARG A 64 6.32 -8.91 3.91
N LEU A 65 7.45 -8.40 4.36
CA LEU A 65 8.61 -9.17 4.73
C LEU A 65 8.35 -9.98 6.00
N ASP A 66 9.14 -11.03 6.17
CA ASP A 66 9.04 -11.94 7.32
C ASP A 66 9.38 -11.29 8.66
N ASP A 67 10.15 -10.20 8.63
CA ASP A 67 10.44 -9.38 9.80
C ASP A 67 9.29 -8.43 10.18
N GLY A 68 8.18 -8.49 9.45
CA GLY A 68 6.98 -7.70 9.69
C GLY A 68 6.96 -6.34 9.02
N ARG A 69 8.03 -5.93 8.32
CA ARG A 69 8.05 -4.68 7.53
C ARG A 69 7.30 -4.86 6.21
N SER A 70 6.64 -3.82 5.74
CA SER A 70 6.00 -3.82 4.40
C SER A 70 6.79 -2.94 3.45
N ILE A 71 6.99 -3.43 2.22
CA ILE A 71 7.84 -2.81 1.21
C ILE A 71 7.13 -2.66 -0.12
N THR A 72 7.27 -1.52 -0.80
CA THR A 72 6.71 -1.33 -2.15
C THR A 72 7.79 -1.58 -3.19
N VAL A 73 7.55 -2.54 -4.08
CA VAL A 73 8.47 -2.88 -5.17
C VAL A 73 7.79 -2.60 -6.50
N VAL A 74 8.39 -1.73 -7.31
CA VAL A 74 7.95 -1.47 -8.69
C VAL A 74 8.36 -2.66 -9.56
N LEU A 75 7.38 -3.30 -10.18
CA LEU A 75 7.56 -4.43 -11.08
C LEU A 75 8.13 -3.96 -12.41
N ARG A 76 9.13 -4.67 -12.92
CA ARG A 76 9.64 -4.44 -14.28
C ARG A 76 8.67 -5.01 -15.31
N LEU A 77 8.79 -4.56 -16.55
CA LEU A 77 8.03 -5.13 -17.67
C LEU A 77 8.12 -6.66 -17.65
N LEU A 78 6.95 -7.32 -17.71
CA LEU A 78 6.76 -8.78 -17.68
C LEU A 78 6.95 -9.46 -16.31
N GLN A 79 7.29 -8.73 -15.24
CA GLN A 79 7.16 -9.27 -13.89
C GLN A 79 5.70 -9.21 -13.46
N HIS A 80 5.10 -10.37 -13.30
CA HIS A 80 3.77 -10.53 -12.75
C HIS A 80 3.89 -11.27 -11.42
N VAL A 81 3.21 -10.78 -10.39
CA VAL A 81 3.13 -11.43 -9.08
C VAL A 81 1.70 -11.33 -8.59
N GLU A 82 1.29 -12.29 -7.78
CA GLU A 82 -0.08 -12.34 -7.24
C GLU A 82 -0.08 -12.10 -5.72
N PRO A 83 -1.14 -11.48 -5.16
CA PRO A 83 -1.33 -11.43 -3.72
C PRO A 83 -1.30 -12.85 -3.10
N GLY A 84 -0.59 -12.99 -1.99
CA GLY A 84 -0.32 -14.26 -1.32
C GLY A 84 0.92 -15.00 -1.85
N GLU A 85 1.53 -14.56 -2.95
CA GLU A 85 2.73 -15.19 -3.49
C GLU A 85 3.94 -14.95 -2.56
N ARG A 86 4.72 -16.02 -2.36
CA ARG A 86 5.96 -15.98 -1.60
C ARG A 86 7.09 -15.52 -2.52
N VAL A 87 7.75 -14.43 -2.15
CA VAL A 87 8.73 -13.78 -3.03
C VAL A 87 10.05 -13.53 -2.31
N ARG A 88 11.14 -13.59 -3.09
CA ARG A 88 12.46 -13.15 -2.68
C ARG A 88 12.68 -11.73 -3.19
N VAL A 89 12.92 -10.80 -2.28
CA VAL A 89 13.23 -9.41 -2.62
C VAL A 89 14.73 -9.22 -2.58
N VAL A 90 15.30 -8.75 -3.69
CA VAL A 90 16.71 -8.45 -3.84
C VAL A 90 16.91 -6.95 -4.04
N ARG A 91 17.84 -6.36 -3.29
CA ARG A 91 18.23 -4.96 -3.48
C ARG A 91 19.23 -4.84 -4.63
N GLY A 92 18.95 -3.97 -5.59
CA GLY A 92 19.86 -3.62 -6.68
C GLY A 92 20.18 -2.13 -6.73
N ALA A 93 21.09 -1.75 -7.62
CA ALA A 93 21.52 -0.35 -7.80
C ALA A 93 20.41 0.62 -8.21
N LYS A 94 19.31 0.10 -8.78
CA LYS A 94 18.14 0.88 -9.23
C LYS A 94 16.92 0.72 -8.31
N GLY A 95 17.10 0.19 -7.09
CA GLY A 95 16.03 -0.11 -6.15
C GLY A 95 15.83 -1.61 -5.89
N ALA A 96 14.74 -1.97 -5.22
CA ALA A 96 14.38 -3.35 -4.92
C ALA A 96 13.78 -4.04 -6.17
N ARG A 97 14.00 -5.36 -6.30
CA ARG A 97 13.35 -6.20 -7.31
C ARG A 97 12.87 -7.51 -6.69
N ILE A 98 11.80 -8.07 -7.24
CA ILE A 98 11.34 -9.41 -6.87
C ILE A 98 12.01 -10.45 -7.77
N GLU A 99 12.48 -11.52 -7.17
CA GLU A 99 12.93 -12.75 -7.81
C GLU A 99 12.03 -13.90 -7.35
N ARG A 100 11.62 -14.75 -8.29
CA ARG A 100 10.90 -16.00 -7.98
C ARG A 100 11.92 -17.01 -7.46
N GLY A 101 11.65 -17.56 -6.28
CA GLY A 101 12.44 -18.63 -5.66
C GLY A 101 12.15 -19.99 -6.27
#